data_AF-A0AA40B1P1-F1
#
_entry.id   AF-A0AA40B1P1-F1
#
_cell.length_a   1.000
_cell.length_b   1.000
_cell.length_c   1.000
_cell.angle_alpha   90.00
_cell.angle_beta   90.00
_cell.angle_gamma   90.00
#
_symmetry.space_group_name_H-M   'P 1'
#
loop_
_entity.id
_entity.type
_entity.pdbx_description
1 polymer ?
#
loop_
_entity_poly.entity_id
_entity_poly.type
_entity_poly.pdbx_seq_one_letter_code
_entity_poly.pdbx_strand_id
1 'polypeptide(L)'
;MLAHPRCSESLLFHRFLETIDAFLEKLLHSAEPSFPAFGSRLLTLQHYMIAQSPNSIKALWYDRRDIHRFWNFWAVIILGGLSLILSIIQTVLGGIQVHLTRQDARS
;
A
#
# COMPACT_ATOMS: atom_id res chain seq x y z
N MET A 1 37.18 -3.20 -29.00
CA MET A 1 35.81 -2.94 -29.49
C MET A 1 34.84 -3.53 -28.48
N LEU A 2 34.31 -2.70 -27.57
CA LEU A 2 33.47 -3.13 -26.45
C LEU A 2 32.00 -3.13 -26.90
N ALA A 3 31.38 -4.30 -26.96
CA ALA A 3 29.94 -4.44 -27.19
C ALA A 3 29.19 -4.06 -25.90
N HIS A 4 28.43 -2.96 -25.98
CA HIS A 4 27.65 -2.44 -24.86
C HIS A 4 26.42 -3.34 -24.61
N PRO A 5 26.20 -3.90 -23.40
CA PRO A 5 25.15 -4.89 -23.15
C PRO A 5 23.71 -4.34 -23.17
N ARG A 6 23.52 -3.03 -23.44
CA ARG A 6 22.21 -2.36 -23.36
C ARG A 6 21.31 -2.56 -24.57
N CYS A 7 21.83 -3.06 -25.70
CA CYS A 7 21.02 -3.24 -26.91
C CYS A 7 20.05 -4.44 -26.79
N SER A 8 20.46 -5.52 -26.11
CA SER A 8 19.64 -6.73 -25.94
C SER A 8 18.39 -6.50 -25.09
N GLU A 9 18.50 -5.75 -24.00
CA GLU A 9 17.33 -5.44 -23.15
C GLU A 9 16.37 -4.47 -23.83
N SER A 10 16.87 -3.48 -24.57
CA SER A 10 16.02 -2.50 -25.27
C SER A 10 15.17 -3.14 -26.38
N LEU A 11 15.72 -4.14 -27.09
CA LEU A 11 15.01 -4.83 -28.18
C LEU A 11 13.96 -5.81 -27.63
N LEU A 12 14.25 -6.47 -26.50
CA LEU A 12 13.31 -7.34 -25.82
C LEU A 12 12.17 -6.52 -25.21
N PHE A 13 12.48 -5.40 -24.56
CA PHE A 13 11.49 -4.48 -24.02
C PHE A 13 10.61 -3.87 -25.11
N HIS A 14 11.16 -3.50 -26.27
CA HIS A 14 10.38 -3.03 -27.41
C HIS A 14 9.42 -4.10 -27.93
N ARG A 15 9.90 -5.33 -28.13
CA ARG A 15 9.08 -6.45 -28.59
C ARG A 15 8.01 -6.83 -27.55
N PHE A 16 8.31 -6.67 -26.27
CA PHE A 16 7.38 -6.87 -25.17
C PHE A 16 6.28 -5.79 -25.17
N LEU A 17 6.64 -4.51 -25.33
CA LEU A 17 5.67 -3.42 -25.42
C LEU A 17 4.73 -3.58 -26.62
N GLU A 18 5.26 -3.95 -27.79
CA GLU A 18 4.43 -4.25 -28.97
C GLU A 18 3.44 -5.40 -28.71
N THR A 19 3.87 -6.42 -27.94
CA THR A 19 2.99 -7.53 -27.55
C THR A 19 1.90 -7.07 -26.59
N ILE A 20 2.22 -6.15 -25.67
CA ILE A 20 1.26 -5.58 -24.72
C ILE A 20 0.26 -4.69 -25.43
N ASP A 21 0.71 -3.80 -26.33
CA ASP A 21 -0.18 -2.90 -27.07
C ASP A 21 -1.12 -3.70 -27.98
N ALA A 22 -0.62 -4.75 -28.65
CA ALA A 22 -1.45 -5.65 -29.44
C ALA A 22 -2.46 -6.43 -28.59
N PHE A 23 -2.09 -6.78 -27.36
CA PHE A 23 -3.00 -7.45 -26.42
C PHE A 23 -4.06 -6.49 -25.87
N LEU A 24 -3.67 -5.26 -25.54
CA LEU A 24 -4.56 -4.20 -25.08
C LEU A 24 -5.57 -3.81 -26.15
N GLU A 25 -5.13 -3.67 -27.40
CA GLU A 25 -5.99 -3.37 -28.54
C GLU A 25 -7.03 -4.48 -28.74
N LYS A 26 -6.62 -5.76 -28.64
CA LYS A 26 -7.55 -6.89 -28.68
C LYS A 26 -8.53 -6.90 -27.51
N LEU A 27 -8.10 -6.54 -26.30
CA LEU A 27 -8.98 -6.46 -25.14
C LEU A 27 -10.01 -5.34 -25.29
N LEU A 28 -9.59 -4.15 -25.77
CA LEU A 28 -10.50 -3.04 -26.06
C LEU A 28 -11.49 -3.39 -27.18
N HIS A 29 -11.00 -3.99 -28.27
CA HIS A 29 -11.83 -4.36 -29.41
C HIS A 29 -12.82 -5.49 -29.07
N SER A 30 -12.46 -6.40 -28.16
CA SER A 30 -13.35 -7.46 -27.67
C SER A 30 -14.41 -6.95 -26.68
N ALA A 31 -14.14 -5.82 -26.00
CA ALA A 31 -15.07 -5.19 -25.06
C ALA A 31 -16.13 -4.30 -25.75
N GLU A 32 -15.86 -3.83 -26.97
CA GLU A 32 -16.70 -2.87 -27.70
C GLU A 32 -18.03 -3.44 -28.22
N PRO A 33 -18.12 -4.64 -28.84
CA PRO A 33 -19.37 -5.04 -29.48
C PRO A 33 -20.37 -5.76 -28.54
N SER A 34 -20.01 -6.07 -27.29
CA SER A 34 -20.81 -6.96 -26.43
C SER A 34 -21.65 -6.29 -25.34
N PHE A 35 -21.52 -4.98 -25.08
CA PHE A 35 -22.27 -4.31 -23.99
C PHE A 35 -22.82 -2.90 -24.32
N PRO A 36 -23.61 -2.73 -25.40
CA PRO A 36 -24.18 -1.43 -25.78
C PRO A 36 -25.13 -0.81 -24.73
N ALA A 37 -25.73 -1.62 -23.85
CA ALA A 37 -26.64 -1.14 -22.79
C ALA A 37 -25.96 -0.93 -21.43
N PHE A 38 -24.89 -1.68 -21.15
CA PHE A 38 -24.21 -1.67 -19.85
C PHE A 38 -23.07 -0.65 -19.79
N GLY A 39 -22.52 -0.22 -20.92
CA GLY A 39 -21.44 0.77 -20.98
C GLY A 39 -21.77 2.08 -20.28
N SER A 40 -22.97 2.64 -20.47
CA SER A 40 -23.38 3.90 -19.83
C SER A 40 -23.47 3.82 -18.31
N ARG A 41 -23.98 2.69 -17.79
CA ARG A 41 -24.05 2.41 -16.36
C ARG A 41 -22.67 2.14 -15.79
N LEU A 42 -21.83 1.36 -16.48
CA LEU A 42 -20.45 1.14 -16.09
C LEU A 42 -19.63 2.45 -16.09
N LEU A 43 -19.85 3.34 -17.05
CA LEU A 43 -19.17 4.65 -17.09
C LEU A 43 -19.58 5.53 -15.90
N THR A 44 -20.86 5.45 -15.52
CA THR A 44 -21.40 6.16 -14.34
C THR A 44 -20.85 5.56 -13.05
N LEU A 45 -20.82 4.22 -12.96
CA LEU A 45 -20.21 3.50 -11.84
C LEU A 45 -18.69 3.71 -11.79
N GLN A 46 -18.00 3.83 -12.90
CA GLN A 46 -16.56 4.08 -12.97
C GLN A 46 -16.25 5.50 -12.50
N HIS A 47 -16.99 6.50 -12.98
CA HIS A 47 -16.90 7.86 -12.45
C HIS A 47 -17.24 7.92 -10.97
N TYR A 48 -18.27 7.18 -10.54
CA TYR A 48 -18.64 7.10 -9.13
C TYR A 48 -17.58 6.36 -8.30
N MET A 49 -16.97 5.28 -8.79
CA MET A 49 -15.91 4.56 -8.08
C MET A 49 -14.60 5.35 -8.03
N ILE A 50 -14.28 6.12 -9.07
CA ILE A 50 -13.13 7.03 -9.09
C ILE A 50 -13.37 8.21 -8.14
N ALA A 51 -14.58 8.78 -8.11
CA ALA A 51 -14.96 9.84 -7.18
C ALA A 51 -15.13 9.35 -5.73
N GLN A 52 -15.62 8.12 -5.56
CA GLN A 52 -15.81 7.40 -4.30
C GLN A 52 -14.60 6.56 -3.91
N SER A 53 -13.44 6.79 -4.55
CA SER A 53 -12.14 6.40 -4.04
C SER A 53 -11.47 7.57 -3.29
N PRO A 54 -12.03 8.07 -2.17
CA PRO A 54 -11.21 8.73 -1.19
C PRO A 54 -10.68 7.65 -0.25
N ASN A 55 -9.37 7.70 -0.03
CA ASN A 55 -8.62 7.07 1.05
C ASN A 55 -9.20 7.38 2.44
N SER A 56 -10.41 6.91 2.73
CA SER A 56 -11.04 7.12 4.02
C SER A 56 -10.50 6.10 5.00
N ILE A 57 -9.69 6.55 5.96
CA ILE A 57 -9.24 5.74 7.11
C ILE A 57 -10.46 5.09 7.81
N LYS A 58 -11.63 5.76 7.79
CA LYS A 58 -12.92 5.20 8.21
C LYS A 58 -13.43 4.04 7.35
N ALA A 59 -13.23 4.09 6.03
CA ALA A 59 -13.61 2.99 5.14
C ALA A 59 -12.70 1.78 5.36
N LEU A 60 -11.39 1.99 5.59
CA LEU A 60 -10.46 0.93 5.98
C LEU A 60 -10.83 0.29 7.35
N TRP A 61 -11.43 1.08 8.23
CA TRP A 61 -11.88 0.62 9.55
C TRP A 61 -13.16 -0.23 9.49
N TYR A 62 -14.05 0.03 8.54
CA TYR A 62 -15.34 -0.64 8.39
C TYR A 62 -15.33 -1.77 7.36
N ASP A 63 -14.48 -1.67 6.33
CA ASP A 63 -14.42 -2.64 5.24
C ASP A 63 -13.60 -3.88 5.65
N ARG A 64 -14.30 -4.90 6.14
CA ARG A 64 -13.73 -6.20 6.49
C ARG A 64 -13.57 -7.14 5.28
N ARG A 65 -13.88 -6.73 4.04
CA ARG A 65 -13.80 -7.62 2.88
C ARG A 65 -12.37 -8.02 2.52
N ASP A 66 -11.40 -7.14 2.73
CA ASP A 66 -9.97 -7.45 2.56
C ASP A 66 -9.30 -7.74 3.90
N ILE A 67 -9.52 -8.95 4.42
CA ILE A 67 -9.05 -9.36 5.75
C ILE A 67 -7.53 -9.20 5.90
N HIS A 68 -6.77 -9.35 4.82
CA HIS A 68 -5.31 -9.19 4.81
C HIS A 68 -4.87 -7.74 5.07
N ARG A 69 -5.56 -6.74 4.50
CA ARG A 69 -5.23 -5.32 4.72
C ARG A 69 -5.66 -4.85 6.10
N PHE A 70 -6.79 -5.35 6.60
CA PHE A 70 -7.29 -5.08 7.95
C PHE A 70 -6.28 -5.51 9.02
N TRP A 71 -5.75 -6.74 8.94
CA TRP A 71 -4.79 -7.26 9.92
C TRP A 71 -3.47 -6.49 9.97
N ASN A 72 -2.91 -6.08 8.82
CA ASN A 72 -1.68 -5.29 8.80
C ASN A 72 -1.86 -3.94 9.51
N PHE A 73 -3.00 -3.29 9.32
CA PHE A 73 -3.30 -2.02 9.98
C PHE A 73 -3.43 -2.17 11.50
N TRP A 74 -4.16 -3.18 11.98
CA TRP A 74 -4.27 -3.46 13.41
C TRP A 74 -2.96 -3.92 14.04
N ALA A 75 -2.15 -4.70 13.33
CA ALA A 75 -0.83 -5.11 13.81
C ALA A 75 0.07 -3.91 14.07
N VAL A 76 0.11 -2.92 13.16
CA VAL A 76 0.90 -1.70 13.34
C VAL A 76 0.37 -0.86 14.51
N ILE A 77 -0.94 -0.73 14.67
CA ILE A 77 -1.53 0.02 15.80
C ILE A 77 -1.20 -0.65 17.12
N ILE A 78 -1.35 -1.97 17.22
CA ILE A 78 -1.11 -2.71 18.46
C ILE A 78 0.38 -2.72 18.79
N LEU A 79 1.25 -3.05 17.83
CA LEU A 79 2.70 -3.08 18.05
C LEU A 79 3.25 -1.68 18.32
N GLY A 80 2.82 -0.68 17.56
CA GLY A 80 3.21 0.72 17.76
C GLY A 80 2.71 1.28 19.10
N GLY A 81 1.46 1.03 19.45
CA GLY A 81 0.89 1.44 20.74
C GLY A 81 1.56 0.76 21.91
N LEU A 82 1.75 -0.56 21.85
CA LEU A 82 2.39 -1.32 22.92
C LEU A 82 3.85 -0.92 23.10
N SER A 83 4.61 -0.77 22.01
CA SER A 83 6.00 -0.31 22.07
C SER A 83 6.13 1.11 22.62
N LEU A 84 5.23 2.02 22.26
CA LEU A 84 5.20 3.37 22.81
C LEU A 84 4.93 3.37 24.32
N ILE A 85 3.94 2.59 24.78
CA ILE A 85 3.62 2.46 26.21
C ILE A 85 4.81 1.87 26.97
N LEU A 86 5.38 0.77 26.47
CA LEU A 86 6.56 0.14 27.05
C LEU A 86 7.74 1.11 27.11
N SER A 87 7.96 1.92 26.06
CA SER A 87 9.04 2.92 26.02
C SER A 87 8.86 3.99 27.09
N ILE A 88 7.63 4.46 27.31
CA ILE A 88 7.33 5.44 28.36
C ILE A 88 7.61 4.85 29.74
N ILE A 89 7.10 3.63 30.00
CA ILE A 89 7.31 2.92 31.28
C ILE A 89 8.81 2.75 31.56
N GLN A 90 9.56 2.26 30.57
CA GLN A 90 11.01 2.06 30.70
C GLN A 90 11.75 3.37 30.96
N THR A 91 11.36 4.46 30.30
CA THR A 91 11.97 5.78 30.49
C THR A 91 11.75 6.29 31.92
N VAL A 92 10.53 6.14 32.45
CA VAL A 92 10.21 6.55 33.82
C VAL A 92 10.99 5.71 34.83
N LEU A 93 10.95 4.38 34.69
CA LEU A 93 11.67 3.47 35.58
C LEU A 93 13.19 3.72 35.58
N GLY A 94 13.79 3.90 34.40
CA GLY A 94 15.21 4.24 34.27
C GLY A 94 15.54 5.59 34.89
N GLY A 95 14.67 6.59 34.72
CA GLY A 95 14.82 7.90 35.36
C GLY A 95 14.81 7.81 36.88
N ILE A 96 13.90 7.02 37.46
CA ILE A 96 13.83 6.76 38.90
C ILE A 96 15.10 6.05 39.38
N GLN A 97 15.53 4.99 38.68
CA GLN A 97 16.73 4.24 39.04
C GLN A 97 17.97 5.14 39.10
N VAL A 98 18.18 5.99 38.09
CA VAL A 98 19.29 6.94 38.06
C VAL A 98 19.21 7.93 39.23
N HIS A 99 18.00 8.38 39.59
CA HIS A 99 17.83 9.28 40.73
C HIS A 99 18.21 8.62 42.06
N LEU A 100 17.74 7.39 42.30
CA LEU A 100 18.03 6.63 43.52
C LEU A 100 19.54 6.33 43.64
N THR A 101 20.16 5.77 42.59
CA THR A 101 21.61 5.48 42.62
C THR A 101 22.46 6.73 42.81
N ARG A 102 22.01 7.89 42.32
CA ARG A 102 22.69 9.17 42.58
C ARG A 102 22.57 9.64 44.02
N GLN A 103 21.47 9.33 44.71
CA GLN A 103 21.29 9.67 46.13
C GLN A 103 22.19 8.81 47.00
N ASP A 104 22.26 7.51 46.73
CA ASP A 104 23.10 6.56 47.48
C ASP A 104 24.60 6.87 47.34
N ALA A 105 25.02 7.40 46.19
CA ALA A 105 26.42 7.81 45.98
C ALA A 105 26.79 9.13 46.68
N ARG A 106 25.81 9.87 47.21
CA ARG A 106 26.00 11.17 47.88
C ARG A 106 25.98 11.07 49.40
N SER A 107 25.36 10.03 49.98
CA SER A 107 25.38 9.71 51.41
C SER A 107 26.64 8.97 51.80
#